data_AF-A0A6N3F277-F1
#
_entry.id   AF-A0A6N3F277-F1
#
_cell.length_a   1.000
_cell.length_b   1.000
_cell.length_c   1.000
_cell.angle_alpha   90.00
_cell.angle_beta   90.00
_cell.angle_gamma   90.00
#
_symmetry.space_group_name_H-M   'P 1'
#
loop_
_entity.id
_entity.type
_entity.pdbx_description
1 polymer ?
#
loop_
_entity_poly.entity_id
_entity_poly.type
_entity_poly.pdbx_seq_one_letter_code
_entity_poly.pdbx_strand_id
1 'polypeptide(L)'
;MDMSQLYEALLQYIESENYQEIDAKTFYRKIFPEGILEKEGGSEGKPNGILVTKDASGKPTGHSAISDELNEILNLDPDSEAVMAPISYYGQNLTGRNGGVLHALTITVPVQRVAELERLLAILTQSVFLKATYFVLTGESIQLYYVYEEGVAMTGEAQKELIAQKQVLIDRFNELLGLTKPIAMTPLADRLPIIGTVSGKDRLPVRAFQVKLK
;
A
#
# COMPACT_ATOMS: atom_id res chain seq x y z
N MET A 1 -2.78 -3.54 -25.99
CA MET A 1 -1.60 -3.59 -25.12
C MET A 1 -1.90 -4.64 -24.08
N ASP A 2 -1.07 -5.66 -23.96
CA ASP A 2 -1.19 -6.62 -22.85
C ASP A 2 -0.75 -5.97 -21.52
N MET A 3 -0.99 -6.64 -20.40
CA MET A 3 -0.73 -6.07 -19.07
C MET A 3 0.75 -5.82 -18.82
N SER A 4 1.63 -6.69 -19.30
CA SER A 4 3.08 -6.51 -19.18
C SER A 4 3.55 -5.29 -19.98
N GLN A 5 3.06 -5.10 -21.21
CA GLN A 5 3.34 -3.91 -22.01
C GLN A 5 2.83 -2.64 -21.34
N LEU A 6 1.64 -2.67 -20.73
CA LEU A 6 1.12 -1.54 -19.96
C LEU A 6 2.05 -1.22 -18.79
N TYR A 7 2.40 -2.22 -18.00
CA TYR A 7 3.29 -2.06 -16.85
C TYR A 7 4.62 -1.42 -17.24
N GLU A 8 5.28 -1.94 -18.28
CA GLU A 8 6.53 -1.39 -18.79
C GLU A 8 6.37 0.06 -19.26
N ALA A 9 5.28 0.39 -19.95
CA ALA A 9 5.02 1.76 -20.39
C ALA A 9 4.77 2.72 -19.22
N LEU A 10 4.04 2.28 -18.18
CA LEU A 10 3.83 3.05 -16.96
C LEU A 10 5.15 3.27 -16.22
N LEU A 11 5.96 2.23 -16.11
CA LEU A 11 7.26 2.29 -15.46
C LEU A 11 8.24 3.21 -16.18
N GLN A 12 8.36 3.09 -17.50
CA GLN A 12 9.19 3.96 -18.33
C GLN A 12 8.79 5.44 -18.16
N TYR A 13 7.49 5.72 -18.06
CA TYR A 13 7.02 7.07 -17.79
C TYR A 13 7.48 7.57 -16.41
N ILE A 14 7.32 6.76 -15.35
CA ILE A 14 7.76 7.09 -13.98
C ILE A 14 9.27 7.38 -13.94
N GLU A 15 10.06 6.56 -14.62
CA GLU A 15 11.51 6.71 -14.73
C GLU A 15 11.89 7.95 -15.53
N SER A 16 11.19 8.24 -16.65
CA SER A 16 11.42 9.45 -17.45
C SER A 16 11.12 10.73 -16.68
N GLU A 17 10.15 10.65 -15.77
CA GLU A 17 9.81 11.73 -14.86
C GLU A 17 10.77 11.80 -13.68
N ASN A 18 11.82 10.97 -13.56
CA ASN A 18 12.80 10.99 -12.47
C ASN A 18 12.17 10.85 -11.08
N TYR A 19 11.17 9.98 -10.92
CA TYR A 19 10.71 9.58 -9.59
C TYR A 19 11.70 8.62 -8.95
N GLN A 20 12.05 8.88 -7.69
CA GLN A 20 12.94 8.01 -6.93
C GLN A 20 12.18 6.76 -6.48
N GLU A 21 12.66 5.60 -6.91
CA GLU A 21 12.23 4.32 -6.36
C GLU A 21 12.72 4.16 -4.91
N ILE A 22 11.84 3.64 -4.06
CA ILE A 22 12.07 3.46 -2.63
C ILE A 22 12.10 1.96 -2.34
N ASP A 23 13.16 1.50 -1.67
CA ASP A 23 13.28 0.11 -1.26
C ASP A 23 12.25 -0.26 -0.17
N ALA A 24 11.97 -1.56 -0.05
CA ALA A 24 10.98 -2.08 0.89
C ALA A 24 11.27 -1.66 2.34
N LYS A 25 12.54 -1.66 2.77
CA LYS A 25 12.90 -1.29 4.15
C LYS A 25 12.56 0.17 4.42
N THR A 26 12.97 1.07 3.53
CA THR A 26 12.69 2.51 3.67
C THR A 26 11.18 2.77 3.67
N PHE A 27 10.43 2.13 2.76
CA PHE A 27 8.99 2.28 2.68
C PHE A 27 8.28 1.79 3.95
N TYR A 28 8.55 0.55 4.38
CA TYR A 28 7.86 -0.03 5.53
C TYR A 28 8.30 0.55 6.86
N ARG A 29 9.51 1.13 6.97
CA ARG A 29 9.89 1.94 8.14
C ARG A 29 9.11 3.24 8.25
N LYS A 30 8.68 3.80 7.12
CA LYS A 30 7.81 4.98 7.17
C LYS A 30 6.40 4.62 7.65
N ILE A 31 5.89 3.44 7.28
CA ILE A 31 4.58 2.94 7.74
C ILE A 31 4.66 2.45 9.19
N PHE A 32 5.71 1.71 9.54
CA PHE A 32 5.94 1.18 10.87
C PHE A 32 7.28 1.70 11.41
N PRO A 33 7.29 2.89 12.05
CA PRO A 33 8.49 3.43 12.69
C PRO A 33 9.12 2.45 13.68
N GLU A 34 10.44 2.51 13.85
CA GLU A 34 11.14 1.63 14.79
C GLU A 34 10.56 1.75 16.21
N GLY A 35 10.35 0.60 16.84
CA GLY A 35 9.85 0.45 18.20
C GLY A 35 8.33 0.37 18.33
N ILE A 36 7.55 0.54 17.25
CA ILE A 36 6.09 0.47 17.33
C ILE A 36 5.57 -0.97 17.27
N LEU A 37 6.30 -1.88 16.62
CA LEU A 37 5.91 -3.29 16.55
C LEU A 37 6.61 -4.08 17.67
N GLU A 38 6.18 -5.32 17.86
CA GLU A 38 6.88 -6.23 18.77
C GLU A 38 8.17 -6.73 18.12
N LYS A 39 9.24 -6.81 18.91
CA LYS A 39 10.50 -7.40 18.47
C LYS A 39 10.35 -8.89 18.20
N GLU A 40 11.24 -9.43 17.38
CA GLU A 40 11.30 -10.87 17.14
C GLU A 40 11.39 -11.67 18.46
N GLY A 41 10.45 -12.61 18.65
CA GLY A 41 10.33 -13.41 19.88
C GLY A 41 9.79 -12.64 21.11
N GLY A 42 9.30 -11.42 20.93
CA GLY A 42 8.90 -10.54 22.02
C GLY A 42 7.65 -10.98 22.79
N SER A 43 7.56 -10.43 24.01
CA SER A 43 6.39 -10.49 24.89
C SER A 43 6.07 -9.10 25.47
N GLU A 44 6.42 -8.06 24.72
CA GLU A 44 6.35 -6.66 25.13
C GLU A 44 4.91 -6.14 25.12
N GLY A 45 3.97 -6.89 24.53
CA GLY A 45 2.56 -6.50 24.43
C GLY A 45 2.31 -5.41 23.38
N LYS A 46 3.29 -5.20 22.49
CA LYS A 46 3.18 -4.32 21.32
C LYS A 46 2.38 -5.00 20.20
N PRO A 47 1.80 -4.22 19.27
CA PRO A 47 1.07 -4.81 18.17
C PRO A 47 2.03 -5.35 17.09
N ASN A 48 1.52 -6.21 16.21
CA ASN A 48 2.28 -6.71 15.06
C ASN A 48 1.52 -6.45 13.75
N GLY A 49 2.27 -6.29 12.66
CA GLY A 49 1.70 -6.41 11.31
C GLY A 49 1.39 -7.87 10.99
N ILE A 50 0.57 -8.12 9.96
CA ILE A 50 0.28 -9.47 9.49
C ILE A 50 0.67 -9.57 8.03
N LEU A 51 1.63 -10.43 7.76
CA LEU A 51 2.03 -10.83 6.41
C LEU A 51 1.26 -12.09 6.02
N VAL A 52 0.80 -12.13 4.77
CA VAL A 52 0.15 -13.31 4.18
C VAL A 52 0.83 -13.66 2.87
N THR A 53 1.44 -14.83 2.80
CA THR A 53 2.01 -15.37 1.55
C THR A 53 0.94 -16.08 0.74
N LYS A 54 1.08 -16.08 -0.58
CA LYS A 54 0.17 -16.73 -1.52
C LYS A 54 0.92 -17.65 -2.48
N ASP A 55 0.23 -18.67 -2.98
CA ASP A 55 0.70 -19.46 -4.12
C ASP A 55 0.41 -18.75 -5.46
N ALA A 56 0.86 -19.35 -6.57
CA ALA A 56 0.64 -18.82 -7.92
C ALA A 56 -0.84 -18.74 -8.34
N SER A 57 -1.76 -19.37 -7.59
CA SER A 57 -3.22 -19.23 -7.81
C SER A 57 -3.83 -18.07 -7.02
N GLY A 58 -3.02 -17.36 -6.23
CA GLY A 58 -3.44 -16.28 -5.33
C GLY A 58 -4.03 -16.77 -4.01
N LYS A 59 -3.95 -18.07 -3.71
CA LYS A 59 -4.50 -18.65 -2.47
C LYS A 59 -3.51 -18.46 -1.32
N PRO A 60 -3.98 -18.05 -0.12
CA PRO A 60 -3.11 -17.96 1.05
C PRO A 60 -2.46 -19.30 1.41
N THR A 61 -1.14 -19.29 1.57
CA THR A 61 -0.33 -20.46 1.95
C THR A 61 0.23 -20.36 3.36
N GLY A 62 0.33 -19.15 3.91
CA GLY A 62 0.91 -18.90 5.22
C GLY A 62 0.54 -17.52 5.75
N HIS A 63 0.72 -17.34 7.06
CA HIS A 63 0.64 -16.06 7.72
C HIS A 63 1.75 -15.96 8.77
N SER A 64 2.35 -14.78 8.90
CA SER A 64 3.34 -14.47 9.92
C SER A 64 3.07 -13.11 10.54
N ALA A 65 3.41 -12.97 11.81
CA ALA A 65 3.51 -11.67 12.44
C ALA A 65 4.75 -10.96 11.88
N ILE A 66 4.61 -9.68 11.55
CA ILE A 66 5.75 -8.85 11.17
C ILE A 66 6.30 -8.22 12.44
N SER A 67 7.57 -8.52 12.71
CA SER A 67 8.31 -7.98 13.83
C SER A 67 8.82 -6.58 13.54
N ASP A 68 9.25 -5.89 14.60
CA ASP A 68 9.83 -4.55 14.48
C ASP A 68 11.08 -4.54 13.61
N GLU A 69 11.83 -5.63 13.48
CA GLU A 69 12.99 -5.74 12.60
C GLU A 69 12.62 -5.73 11.11
N LEU A 70 11.36 -6.06 10.76
CA LEU A 70 10.80 -6.22 9.41
C LEU A 70 11.43 -7.37 8.60
N ASN A 71 12.11 -8.32 9.25
CA ASN A 71 12.78 -9.43 8.59
C ASN A 71 11.83 -10.28 7.75
N GLU A 72 10.56 -10.42 8.15
CA GLU A 72 9.56 -11.20 7.44
C GLU A 72 9.19 -10.59 6.08
N ILE A 73 9.37 -9.28 5.93
CA ILE A 73 9.19 -8.58 4.66
C ILE A 73 10.49 -8.63 3.85
N LEU A 74 11.63 -8.33 4.48
CA LEU A 74 12.91 -8.15 3.77
C LEU A 74 13.50 -9.47 3.25
N ASN A 75 13.11 -10.60 3.83
CA ASN A 75 13.56 -11.93 3.43
C ASN A 75 12.60 -12.64 2.46
N LEU A 76 11.55 -11.96 1.97
CA LEU A 76 10.66 -12.54 0.96
C LEU A 76 11.43 -12.81 -0.33
N ASP A 77 11.09 -13.94 -0.95
CA ASP A 77 11.52 -14.22 -2.32
C ASP A 77 10.89 -13.17 -3.26
N PRO A 78 11.67 -12.48 -4.11
CA PRO A 78 11.14 -11.52 -5.07
C PRO A 78 10.07 -12.10 -6.01
N ASP A 79 10.13 -13.39 -6.28
CA ASP A 79 9.14 -14.11 -7.08
C ASP A 79 7.94 -14.59 -6.24
N SER A 80 7.90 -14.36 -4.94
CA SER A 80 6.70 -14.69 -4.15
C SER A 80 5.57 -13.69 -4.39
N GLU A 81 4.32 -14.08 -4.13
CA GLU A 81 3.24 -13.11 -3.95
C GLU A 81 2.93 -13.04 -2.45
N ALA A 82 3.04 -11.86 -1.87
CA ALA A 82 2.70 -11.62 -0.47
C ALA A 82 1.87 -10.33 -0.34
N VAL A 83 1.01 -10.30 0.66
CA VAL A 83 0.17 -9.15 0.96
C VAL A 83 0.18 -8.80 2.44
N MET A 84 -0.01 -7.52 2.73
CA MET A 84 -0.15 -6.98 4.07
C MET A 84 -1.15 -5.82 4.04
N ALA A 85 -1.88 -5.63 5.14
CA ALA A 85 -2.65 -4.41 5.37
C ALA A 85 -1.81 -3.40 6.17
N PRO A 86 -1.94 -2.08 5.94
CA PRO A 86 -1.19 -1.04 6.65
C PRO A 86 -1.73 -0.80 8.07
N ILE A 87 -1.89 -1.87 8.84
CA ILE A 87 -2.51 -1.92 10.15
C ILE A 87 -1.72 -2.88 11.06
N SER A 88 -1.60 -2.54 12.33
CA SER A 88 -1.04 -3.42 13.35
C SER A 88 -2.12 -3.86 14.34
N TYR A 89 -2.04 -5.08 14.85
CA TYR A 89 -3.02 -5.67 15.76
C TYR A 89 -2.38 -6.05 17.10
N TYR A 90 -3.09 -5.81 18.21
CA TYR A 90 -2.66 -6.24 19.53
C TYR A 90 -3.04 -7.71 19.80
N GLY A 91 -2.19 -8.41 20.55
CA GLY A 91 -2.43 -9.76 21.03
C GLY A 91 -1.99 -10.89 20.07
N GLN A 92 -1.75 -12.08 20.63
CA GLN A 92 -1.20 -13.23 19.91
C GLN A 92 -2.19 -13.90 18.93
N ASN A 93 -3.49 -13.63 19.07
CA ASN A 93 -4.52 -14.19 18.20
C ASN A 93 -4.93 -13.16 17.16
N LEU A 94 -4.67 -13.48 15.88
CA LEU A 94 -4.95 -12.72 14.66
C LEU A 94 -6.45 -12.50 14.37
N THR A 95 -7.30 -12.47 15.41
CA THR A 95 -8.73 -12.21 15.30
C THR A 95 -8.98 -10.72 15.46
N GLY A 96 -9.66 -10.09 14.49
CA GLY A 96 -9.94 -8.64 14.43
C GLY A 96 -10.84 -8.06 15.54
N ARG A 97 -10.93 -8.72 16.70
CA ARG A 97 -11.56 -8.18 17.93
C ARG A 97 -10.61 -7.29 18.74
N ASN A 98 -9.30 -7.39 18.49
CA ASN A 98 -8.31 -6.58 19.19
C ASN A 98 -8.07 -5.31 18.37
N GLY A 99 -8.38 -4.15 18.95
CA GLY A 99 -8.35 -2.86 18.27
C GLY A 99 -7.08 -2.66 17.45
N GLY A 100 -7.22 -2.49 16.14
CA GLY A 100 -6.07 -2.28 15.26
C GLY A 100 -5.68 -0.81 15.19
N VAL A 101 -4.41 -0.54 14.88
CA VAL A 101 -3.91 0.81 14.61
C VAL A 101 -3.60 0.90 13.12
N LEU A 102 -4.33 1.77 12.41
CA LEU A 102 -4.12 2.02 10.98
C LEU A 102 -2.97 3.02 10.79
N HIS A 103 -1.95 2.62 10.06
CA HIS A 103 -0.74 3.42 9.85
C HIS A 103 -0.72 4.16 8.51
N ALA A 104 -1.52 3.73 7.55
CA ALA A 104 -1.71 4.47 6.31
C ALA A 104 -3.13 4.30 5.77
N LEU A 105 -3.69 5.38 5.24
CA LEU A 105 -4.87 5.30 4.38
C LEU A 105 -4.44 5.00 2.95
N THR A 106 -5.14 4.08 2.30
CA THR A 106 -4.76 3.63 0.95
C THR A 106 -5.89 3.74 -0.05
N ILE A 107 -5.54 4.12 -1.29
CA ILE A 107 -6.46 4.21 -2.43
C ILE A 107 -5.84 3.49 -3.62
N THR A 108 -6.58 2.56 -4.23
CA THR A 108 -6.13 1.83 -5.41
C THR A 108 -6.74 2.44 -6.67
N VAL A 109 -5.91 3.08 -7.48
CA VAL A 109 -6.29 3.73 -8.74
C VAL A 109 -6.09 2.75 -9.90
N PRO A 110 -7.15 2.31 -10.60
CA PRO A 110 -7.01 1.46 -11.78
C PRO A 110 -6.53 2.32 -12.96
N VAL A 111 -5.27 2.13 -13.37
CA VAL A 111 -4.67 2.87 -14.48
C VAL A 111 -4.61 1.96 -15.70
N GLN A 112 -5.20 2.40 -16.81
CA GLN A 112 -5.23 1.62 -18.05
C GLN A 112 -4.33 2.18 -19.15
N ARG A 113 -3.82 3.41 -18.97
CA ARG A 113 -3.02 4.13 -19.97
C ARG A 113 -2.02 5.08 -19.30
N VAL A 114 -0.88 5.32 -19.96
CA VAL A 114 0.14 6.28 -19.49
C VAL A 114 -0.43 7.69 -19.25
N ALA A 115 -1.34 8.16 -20.11
CA ALA A 115 -1.98 9.46 -19.94
C ALA A 115 -2.84 9.59 -18.65
N GLU A 116 -3.34 8.48 -18.11
CA GLU A 116 -4.06 8.48 -16.82
C GLU A 116 -3.07 8.59 -15.65
N LEU A 117 -1.91 7.93 -15.76
CA LEU A 117 -0.82 8.07 -14.81
C LEU A 117 -0.23 9.49 -14.81
N GLU A 118 0.03 10.06 -15.98
CA GLU A 118 0.50 11.45 -16.13
C GLU A 118 -0.42 12.42 -15.37
N ARG A 119 -1.74 12.33 -15.61
CA ARG A 119 -2.72 13.17 -14.89
C ARG A 119 -2.72 12.91 -13.39
N LEU A 120 -2.62 11.66 -12.96
CA LEU A 120 -2.52 11.29 -11.55
C LEU A 120 -1.30 11.94 -10.90
N LEU A 121 -0.11 11.77 -11.47
CA LEU A 121 1.12 12.33 -10.93
C LEU A 121 1.11 13.87 -10.93
N ALA A 122 0.51 14.49 -11.95
CA ALA A 122 0.29 15.94 -11.98
C ALA A 122 -0.58 16.39 -10.80
N ILE A 123 -1.70 15.71 -10.53
CA ILE A 123 -2.59 16.03 -9.40
C ILE A 123 -1.88 15.87 -8.05
N LEU A 124 -1.15 14.76 -7.86
CA LEU A 124 -0.43 14.48 -6.61
C LEU A 124 0.64 15.55 -6.29
N THR A 125 1.20 16.19 -7.32
CA THR A 125 2.23 17.23 -7.15
C THR A 125 1.67 18.64 -7.03
N GLN A 126 0.46 18.90 -7.54
CA GLN A 126 -0.15 20.23 -7.56
C GLN A 126 -1.16 20.47 -6.42
N SER A 127 -1.77 19.41 -5.89
CA SER A 127 -2.80 19.51 -4.87
C SER A 127 -2.25 19.13 -3.50
N VAL A 128 -2.23 20.09 -2.55
CA VAL A 128 -1.87 19.81 -1.16
C VAL A 128 -2.82 18.78 -0.53
N PHE A 129 -4.10 18.86 -0.86
CA PHE A 129 -5.14 17.97 -0.30
C PHE A 129 -5.04 16.53 -0.79
N LEU A 130 -4.65 16.32 -2.05
CA LEU A 130 -4.60 14.98 -2.66
C LEU A 130 -3.21 14.33 -2.60
N LYS A 131 -2.23 15.04 -2.05
CA LYS A 131 -0.84 14.60 -2.01
C LYS A 131 -0.68 13.36 -1.13
N ALA A 132 -0.40 12.24 -1.77
CA ALA A 132 0.01 11.01 -1.10
C ALA A 132 1.48 11.10 -0.65
N THR A 133 1.85 10.29 0.33
CA THR A 133 3.25 10.13 0.78
C THR A 133 4.05 9.32 -0.23
N TYR A 134 3.46 8.20 -0.68
CA TYR A 134 4.03 7.31 -1.69
C TYR A 134 2.97 6.90 -2.71
N PHE A 135 3.42 6.48 -3.88
CA PHE A 135 2.62 5.68 -4.79
C PHE A 135 3.34 4.38 -5.13
N VAL A 136 2.58 3.29 -5.32
CA VAL A 136 3.10 1.95 -5.59
C VAL A 136 2.49 1.43 -6.87
N LEU A 137 3.33 1.00 -7.81
CA LEU A 137 2.93 0.33 -9.03
C LEU A 137 2.81 -1.17 -8.73
N THR A 138 1.60 -1.73 -8.85
CA THR A 138 1.29 -3.12 -8.42
C THR A 138 0.85 -4.04 -9.56
N GLY A 139 1.32 -3.76 -10.78
CA GLY A 139 0.85 -4.42 -12.00
C GLY A 139 -0.26 -3.62 -12.67
N GLU A 140 -1.51 -3.82 -12.22
CA GLU A 140 -2.72 -3.29 -12.88
C GLU A 140 -3.23 -1.95 -12.31
N SER A 141 -2.53 -1.42 -11.31
CA SER A 141 -2.99 -0.25 -10.56
C SER A 141 -1.86 0.54 -9.94
N ILE A 142 -2.16 1.79 -9.60
CA ILE A 142 -1.35 2.63 -8.74
C ILE A 142 -2.02 2.70 -7.37
N GLN A 143 -1.31 2.27 -6.33
CA GLN A 143 -1.76 2.42 -4.94
C GLN A 143 -1.18 3.67 -4.33
N LEU A 144 -2.03 4.54 -3.81
CA LEU A 144 -1.64 5.75 -3.10
C LEU A 144 -1.61 5.45 -1.60
N TYR A 145 -0.53 5.84 -0.94
CA TYR A 145 -0.37 5.70 0.52
C TYR A 145 -0.30 7.07 1.17
N TYR A 146 -1.25 7.34 2.07
CA TYR A 146 -1.27 8.50 2.96
C TYR A 146 -0.83 8.01 4.34
N VAL A 147 0.46 8.12 4.62
CA VAL A 147 1.05 7.58 5.86
C VAL A 147 0.82 8.56 7.00
N TYR A 148 0.28 8.07 8.11
CA TYR A 148 0.07 8.87 9.31
C TYR A 148 1.37 9.01 10.11
N GLU A 149 1.60 10.18 10.70
CA GLU A 149 2.74 10.38 11.62
C GLU A 149 2.56 9.55 12.89
N GLU A 150 1.33 9.56 13.43
CA GLU A 150 0.89 8.69 14.51
C GLU A 150 -0.28 7.85 14.00
N GLY A 151 -0.17 6.52 14.08
CA GLY A 151 -1.21 5.62 13.60
C GLY A 151 -2.55 5.85 14.31
N VAL A 152 -3.66 5.59 13.61
CA VAL A 152 -5.02 5.86 14.10
C VAL A 152 -5.64 4.59 14.64
N ALA A 153 -6.01 4.59 15.92
CA ALA A 153 -6.77 3.50 16.51
C ALA A 153 -8.13 3.34 15.82
N MET A 154 -8.39 2.16 15.25
CA MET A 154 -9.64 1.85 14.55
C MET A 154 -10.78 1.53 15.53
N THR A 155 -11.13 2.51 16.35
CA THR A 155 -12.35 2.48 17.17
C THR A 155 -13.58 2.81 16.32
N GLY A 156 -14.78 2.47 16.77
CA GLY A 156 -15.98 2.54 15.93
C GLY A 156 -16.25 3.92 15.29
N GLU A 157 -16.01 5.02 16.00
CA GLU A 157 -16.23 6.37 15.44
C GLU A 157 -15.08 6.79 14.52
N ALA A 158 -13.83 6.58 14.94
CA ALA A 158 -12.65 6.85 14.11
C ALA A 158 -12.70 6.07 12.78
N GLN A 159 -13.21 4.84 12.80
CA GLN A 159 -13.38 4.02 11.60
C GLN A 159 -14.36 4.66 10.61
N LYS A 160 -15.49 5.20 11.07
CA LYS A 160 -16.44 5.90 10.20
C LYS A 160 -15.83 7.15 9.59
N GLU A 161 -15.09 7.91 10.39
CA GLU A 161 -14.42 9.12 9.92
C GLU A 161 -13.37 8.79 8.83
N LEU A 162 -12.54 7.78 9.07
CA LEU A 162 -11.55 7.30 8.09
C LEU A 162 -12.21 6.82 6.77
N ILE A 163 -13.34 6.12 6.86
CA ILE A 163 -14.13 5.71 5.69
C ILE A 163 -14.65 6.94 4.93
N ALA A 164 -15.18 7.94 5.64
CA ALA A 164 -15.66 9.18 5.03
C ALA A 164 -14.52 9.97 4.37
N GLN A 165 -13.38 10.11 5.05
CA GLN A 165 -12.18 10.75 4.50
C GLN A 165 -11.70 10.05 3.22
N LYS A 166 -11.65 8.71 3.23
CA LYS A 166 -11.31 7.91 2.05
C LYS A 166 -12.29 8.15 0.90
N GLN A 167 -13.59 8.20 1.19
CA GLN A 167 -14.62 8.45 0.17
C GLN A 167 -14.43 9.83 -0.48
N VAL A 168 -14.18 10.88 0.31
CA VAL A 168 -13.94 12.23 -0.21
C VAL A 168 -12.74 12.27 -1.16
N LEU A 169 -11.64 11.59 -0.81
CA LEU A 169 -10.48 11.50 -1.68
C LEU A 169 -10.82 10.77 -2.99
N ILE A 170 -11.50 9.62 -2.90
CA ILE A 170 -11.93 8.83 -4.06
C ILE A 170 -12.82 9.66 -5.00
N ASP A 171 -13.82 10.35 -4.47
CA ASP A 171 -14.74 11.17 -5.25
C ASP A 171 -13.98 12.29 -5.97
N ARG A 172 -13.06 12.95 -5.26
CA ARG A 172 -12.25 14.01 -5.84
C ARG A 172 -11.31 13.52 -6.94
N PHE A 173 -10.70 12.34 -6.76
CA PHE A 173 -9.90 11.74 -7.83
C PHE A 173 -10.75 11.37 -9.04
N ASN A 174 -11.93 10.77 -8.83
CA ASN A 174 -12.83 10.41 -9.92
C ASN A 174 -13.31 11.64 -10.72
N GLU A 175 -13.57 12.76 -10.04
CA GLU A 175 -13.92 14.04 -10.67
C GLU A 175 -12.78 14.59 -11.55
N LEU A 176 -11.53 14.52 -11.06
CA LEU A 176 -10.39 15.19 -11.70
C LEU A 176 -9.67 14.34 -12.75
N LEU A 177 -9.61 13.01 -12.58
CA LEU A 177 -8.76 12.14 -13.41
C LEU A 177 -9.41 11.75 -14.75
N GLY A 178 -10.74 11.76 -14.83
CA GLY A 178 -11.48 11.27 -15.99
C GLY A 178 -11.08 9.83 -16.36
N LEU A 179 -10.95 8.95 -15.36
CA LEU A 179 -10.51 7.57 -15.56
C LEU A 179 -11.50 6.79 -16.41
N THR A 180 -10.99 5.88 -17.25
CA THR A 180 -11.86 4.93 -17.97
C THR A 180 -12.58 3.97 -17.01
N LYS A 181 -11.98 3.66 -15.86
CA LYS A 181 -12.60 2.90 -14.78
C LYS A 181 -12.57 3.73 -13.51
N PRO A 182 -13.70 4.02 -12.86
CA PRO A 182 -13.71 4.78 -11.62
C PRO A 182 -13.01 4.01 -10.50
N ILE A 183 -12.42 4.75 -9.56
CA ILE A 183 -11.85 4.20 -8.33
C ILE A 183 -12.99 3.65 -7.48
N ALA A 184 -12.86 2.39 -7.06
CA ALA A 184 -13.80 1.74 -6.16
C ALA A 184 -13.36 1.89 -4.70
N MET A 185 -14.33 2.00 -3.78
CA MET A 185 -14.06 1.94 -2.36
C MET A 185 -13.57 0.54 -1.97
N THR A 186 -12.46 0.47 -1.24
CA THR A 186 -11.92 -0.77 -0.63
C THR A 186 -11.88 -0.64 0.89
N PRO A 187 -11.81 -1.77 1.64
CA PRO A 187 -11.66 -1.73 3.10
C PRO A 187 -10.48 -0.86 3.57
N LEU A 188 -10.54 -0.35 4.81
CA LEU A 188 -9.39 0.39 5.40
C LEU A 188 -8.18 -0.53 5.63
N ALA A 189 -8.45 -1.75 6.11
CA ALA A 189 -7.45 -2.80 6.33
C ALA A 189 -7.39 -3.75 5.13
N ASP A 190 -7.41 -3.21 3.91
CA ASP A 190 -7.26 -4.02 2.71
C ASP A 190 -5.85 -4.62 2.61
N ARG A 191 -5.75 -5.84 2.08
CA ARG A 191 -4.47 -6.55 1.98
C ARG A 191 -3.82 -6.24 0.64
N LEU A 192 -2.78 -5.43 0.68
CA LEU A 192 -2.11 -4.89 -0.49
C LEU A 192 -0.80 -5.65 -0.78
N PRO A 193 -0.39 -5.79 -2.05
CA PRO A 193 0.87 -6.44 -2.42
C PRO A 193 2.08 -5.80 -1.76
N ILE A 194 3.05 -6.63 -1.40
CA ILE A 194 4.27 -6.19 -0.72
C ILE A 194 5.32 -5.70 -1.73
N ILE A 195 6.01 -4.61 -1.41
CA ILE A 195 7.09 -4.08 -2.26
C ILE A 195 8.25 -5.06 -2.34
N GLY A 196 8.78 -5.25 -3.54
CA GLY A 196 9.85 -6.21 -3.79
C GLY A 196 9.33 -7.62 -4.08
N THR A 197 8.01 -7.85 -4.07
CA THR A 197 7.39 -9.10 -4.51
C THR A 197 6.69 -8.92 -5.86
N VAL A 198 6.05 -9.97 -6.36
CA VAL A 198 5.16 -9.89 -7.54
C VAL A 198 3.69 -9.82 -7.15
N SER A 199 2.85 -9.36 -8.09
CA SER A 199 1.40 -9.24 -7.92
C SER A 199 0.64 -9.70 -9.16
N GLY A 200 -0.51 -10.34 -8.93
CA GLY A 200 -1.45 -10.71 -9.98
C GLY A 200 -1.01 -11.90 -10.84
N LYS A 201 -1.84 -12.23 -11.84
CA LYS A 201 -1.62 -13.40 -12.71
C LYS A 201 -0.37 -13.29 -13.57
N ASP A 202 -0.08 -12.08 -14.04
CA ASP A 202 1.10 -11.77 -14.85
C ASP A 202 2.36 -11.60 -14.01
N ARG A 203 2.25 -11.74 -12.67
CA ARG A 203 3.38 -11.73 -11.72
C ARG A 203 4.28 -10.52 -11.92
N LEU A 204 3.64 -9.36 -11.99
CA LEU A 204 4.33 -8.09 -12.25
C LEU A 204 4.97 -7.57 -10.95
N PRO A 205 6.19 -7.01 -10.99
CA PRO A 205 6.87 -6.53 -9.79
C PRO A 205 6.11 -5.39 -9.10
N VAL A 206 6.15 -5.37 -7.77
CA VAL A 206 5.57 -4.32 -6.95
C VAL A 206 6.65 -3.31 -6.58
N ARG A 207 6.55 -2.10 -7.12
CA ARG A 207 7.58 -1.05 -7.00
C ARG A 207 7.00 0.22 -6.39
N ALA A 208 7.69 0.81 -5.43
CA ALA A 208 7.25 2.00 -4.72
C ALA A 208 8.09 3.23 -5.07
N PHE A 209 7.43 4.38 -5.11
CA PHE A 209 8.03 5.65 -5.48
C PHE A 209 7.58 6.75 -4.53
N GLN A 210 8.49 7.66 -4.21
CA GLN A 210 8.17 8.83 -3.40
C GLN A 210 7.52 9.93 -4.25
N VAL A 211 6.42 10.50 -3.77
CA VAL A 211 5.81 11.66 -4.44
C VAL A 211 6.76 12.86 -4.28
N LYS A 212 7.13 13.49 -5.40
CA LYS A 212 7.99 14.67 -5.41
C LYS A 212 7.41 15.80 -4.57
N LEU A 213 8.26 16.44 -3.77
CA LEU A 213 7.97 17.76 -3.21
C LEU A 213 8.31 18.77 -4.32
N LYS A 214 7.31 19.52 -4.79
CA LYS A 214 7.55 20.80 -5.47
C LYS A 214 7.73 21.90 -4.43
#